data_AF-A0A7L3UDV0-F1
#
_entry.id   AF-A0A7L3UDV0-F1
#
_cell.length_a   1.000
_cell.length_b   1.000
_cell.length_c   1.000
_cell.angle_alpha   90.00
_cell.angle_beta   90.00
_cell.angle_gamma   90.00
#
_symmetry.space_group_name_H-M   'P 1'
#
loop_
_entity.id
_entity.type
_entity.pdbx_description
1 polymer ?
#
loop_
_entity_poly.entity_id
_entity_poly.type
_entity_poly.pdbx_seq_one_letter_code
_entity_poly.pdbx_strand_id
1 'polypeptide(L)'
;PAEQPRWLVPRGTCLIHNWQEERATNHLDTTPGQELGSEGFTHRHGHRGLLVNQLLSGPTNSTTTKDTYRPPHRVLLLGRGQREAMLESMLYQKYRQACMLEKICPPRKPMESVSTTHRDYCSGGCQFMPLPTTQPHNYCTEQPCSFWLEQAHRLPGVTSICSGDSPFRRNAAFSTPITESLEQPLPYTPPSSRLQPHKQ
;
A
#
# COMPACT_ATOMS: atom_id res chain seq x y z
N PRO A 1 -67.37 -32.23 -29.72
CA PRO A 1 -67.01 -33.57 -29.21
C PRO A 1 -65.78 -33.47 -28.31
N ALA A 2 -65.98 -33.59 -26.99
CA ALA A 2 -64.88 -33.52 -26.02
C ALA A 2 -64.06 -34.81 -26.06
N GLU A 3 -62.74 -34.70 -26.24
CA GLU A 3 -61.81 -35.82 -26.08
C GLU A 3 -61.82 -36.27 -24.61
N GLN A 4 -62.16 -37.53 -24.37
CA GLN A 4 -62.12 -38.13 -23.04
C GLN A 4 -60.66 -38.32 -22.58
N PRO A 5 -60.37 -38.15 -21.28
CA PRO A 5 -59.07 -38.48 -20.72
C PRO A 5 -58.83 -39.98 -20.90
N ARG A 6 -57.69 -40.34 -21.51
CA ARG A 6 -57.26 -41.74 -21.59
C ARG A 6 -56.95 -42.21 -20.18
N TRP A 7 -57.87 -42.97 -19.59
CA TRP A 7 -57.60 -43.70 -18.35
C TRP A 7 -56.44 -44.67 -18.61
N LEU A 8 -55.33 -44.47 -17.90
CA LEU A 8 -54.19 -45.38 -17.96
C LEU A 8 -54.63 -46.73 -17.40
N VAL A 9 -54.64 -47.76 -18.25
CA VAL A 9 -54.99 -49.12 -17.84
C VAL A 9 -53.82 -49.69 -17.04
N PRO A 10 -54.04 -50.25 -15.83
CA PRO A 10 -52.98 -50.87 -15.04
C PRO A 10 -52.26 -51.99 -15.80
N ARG A 11 -50.97 -52.21 -15.54
CA ARG A 11 -50.20 -53.31 -16.16
C ARG A 11 -50.56 -54.65 -15.52
N GLY A 12 -50.25 -55.76 -16.19
CA GLY A 12 -50.56 -57.12 -15.69
C GLY A 12 -52.06 -57.49 -15.71
N THR A 13 -52.88 -56.92 -16.60
CA THR A 13 -54.30 -57.27 -16.73
C THR A 13 -54.52 -58.72 -17.17
N CYS A 14 -53.67 -59.24 -18.06
CA CYS A 14 -53.64 -60.65 -18.44
C CYS A 14 -52.57 -61.43 -17.66
N LEU A 15 -52.77 -62.74 -17.46
CA LEU A 15 -51.85 -63.63 -16.75
C LEU A 15 -50.70 -64.14 -17.64
N ILE A 16 -50.22 -63.30 -18.56
CA ILE A 16 -49.18 -63.64 -19.53
C ILE A 16 -47.93 -62.85 -19.17
N HIS A 17 -46.75 -63.47 -19.31
CA HIS A 17 -45.45 -62.88 -18.95
C HIS A 17 -45.35 -62.49 -17.46
N ASN A 18 -44.75 -61.34 -17.16
CA ASN A 18 -44.37 -60.90 -15.81
C ASN A 18 -45.53 -60.25 -15.05
N TRP A 19 -46.73 -60.81 -15.16
CA TRP A 19 -47.95 -60.22 -14.63
C TRP A 19 -47.91 -60.04 -13.10
N GLN A 20 -47.18 -60.89 -12.38
CA GLN A 20 -47.09 -60.86 -10.92
C GLN A 20 -46.25 -59.67 -10.43
N GLU A 21 -45.09 -59.43 -11.03
CA GLU A 21 -44.27 -58.25 -10.70
C GLU A 21 -44.98 -56.97 -11.13
N GLU A 22 -45.58 -56.95 -12.34
CA GLU A 22 -46.34 -55.81 -12.84
C GLU A 22 -47.50 -55.42 -11.90
N ARG A 23 -48.27 -56.39 -11.40
CA ARG A 23 -49.33 -56.12 -10.42
C ARG A 23 -48.77 -55.63 -9.10
N ALA A 24 -47.66 -56.21 -8.65
CA ALA A 24 -47.04 -55.83 -7.38
C ALA A 24 -46.52 -54.37 -7.43
N THR A 25 -46.07 -53.88 -8.58
CA THR A 25 -45.50 -52.52 -8.70
C THR A 25 -46.47 -51.46 -9.20
N ASN A 26 -47.68 -51.83 -9.68
CA ASN A 26 -48.66 -50.88 -10.23
C ASN A 26 -48.98 -49.68 -9.31
N HIS A 27 -48.99 -49.88 -7.99
CA HIS A 27 -49.25 -48.81 -7.03
C HIS A 27 -48.09 -47.80 -6.90
N LEU A 28 -46.87 -48.20 -7.28
CA LEU A 28 -45.68 -47.34 -7.30
C LEU A 28 -45.64 -46.43 -8.54
N ASP A 29 -46.31 -46.84 -9.63
CA ASP A 29 -46.41 -46.07 -10.87
C ASP A 29 -47.40 -44.89 -10.76
N THR A 30 -48.22 -44.84 -9.69
CA THR A 30 -49.18 -43.74 -9.47
C THR A 30 -48.50 -42.56 -8.78
N THR A 31 -47.68 -41.80 -9.50
CA THR A 31 -47.11 -40.55 -8.96
C THR A 31 -47.91 -39.34 -9.46
N PRO A 32 -48.47 -38.49 -8.58
CA PRO A 32 -49.10 -37.24 -8.99
C PRO A 32 -48.00 -36.22 -9.26
N GLY A 33 -47.46 -36.22 -10.48
CA GLY A 33 -46.39 -35.31 -10.87
C GLY A 33 -45.89 -35.64 -12.26
N GLN A 34 -46.46 -34.99 -13.26
CA GLN A 34 -46.00 -35.02 -14.65
C GLN A 34 -44.66 -34.28 -14.76
N GLU A 35 -43.58 -34.87 -14.26
CA GLU A 35 -42.23 -34.48 -14.66
C GLU A 35 -41.88 -35.21 -15.97
N LEU A 36 -41.26 -34.49 -16.90
CA LEU A 36 -41.00 -34.89 -18.30
C LEU A 36 -40.01 -36.07 -18.47
N GLY A 37 -39.85 -36.92 -17.46
CA GLY A 37 -39.03 -38.12 -17.47
C GLY A 37 -39.89 -39.36 -17.19
N SER A 38 -39.73 -40.40 -18.01
CA SER A 38 -40.43 -41.68 -17.90
C SER A 38 -40.69 -42.11 -16.45
N GLU A 39 -41.96 -42.20 -16.07
CA GLU A 39 -42.52 -42.35 -14.70
C GLU A 39 -42.07 -43.61 -13.90
N GLY A 40 -41.10 -44.37 -14.41
CA GLY A 40 -40.50 -45.53 -13.74
C GLY A 40 -39.01 -45.41 -13.42
N PHE A 41 -38.31 -44.33 -13.80
CA PHE A 41 -36.83 -44.30 -13.71
C PHE A 41 -36.30 -44.33 -12.27
N THR A 42 -36.94 -43.60 -11.36
CA THR A 42 -36.54 -43.51 -9.95
C THR A 42 -36.68 -44.83 -9.21
N HIS A 43 -37.72 -45.62 -9.51
CA HIS A 43 -37.94 -46.94 -8.89
C HIS A 43 -37.22 -48.08 -9.63
N ARG A 44 -36.87 -47.90 -10.91
CA ARG A 44 -36.09 -48.88 -11.69
C ARG A 44 -34.61 -48.90 -11.32
N HIS A 45 -34.05 -47.76 -10.94
CA HIS A 45 -32.60 -47.62 -10.71
C HIS A 45 -32.25 -47.16 -9.29
N GLY A 46 -33.23 -46.99 -8.40
CA GLY A 46 -32.97 -46.56 -7.03
C GLY A 46 -34.10 -46.92 -6.06
N HIS A 47 -33.74 -46.99 -4.78
CA HIS A 47 -34.70 -46.97 -3.69
C HIS A 47 -34.82 -45.54 -3.16
N ARG A 48 -36.02 -45.10 -2.80
CA ARG A 48 -36.22 -43.84 -2.04
C ARG A 48 -35.65 -44.01 -0.63
N GLY A 49 -34.33 -43.91 -0.51
CA GLY A 49 -33.56 -43.82 0.74
C GLY A 49 -33.56 -45.09 1.59
N LEU A 50 -32.39 -45.50 2.08
CA LEU A 50 -32.35 -46.32 3.28
C LEU A 50 -32.95 -45.49 4.41
N LEU A 51 -34.04 -45.96 5.01
CA LEU A 51 -34.69 -45.33 6.15
C LEU A 51 -33.73 -45.34 7.35
N VAL A 52 -32.96 -44.26 7.50
CA VAL A 52 -32.27 -43.99 8.76
C VAL A 52 -33.28 -43.30 9.67
N ASN A 53 -33.66 -43.97 10.76
CA ASN A 53 -34.60 -43.49 11.76
C ASN A 53 -34.04 -42.35 12.62
N GLN A 54 -33.65 -41.23 12.01
CA GLN A 54 -33.27 -40.00 12.72
C GLN A 54 -33.94 -38.80 12.07
N LEU A 55 -35.24 -38.66 12.36
CA LEU A 55 -36.15 -37.64 11.84
C LEU A 55 -35.78 -36.18 12.21
N LEU A 56 -34.69 -35.95 12.95
CA LEU A 56 -34.31 -34.64 13.51
C LEU A 56 -32.88 -34.19 13.15
N SER A 57 -32.10 -35.01 12.45
CA SER A 57 -30.78 -34.59 11.95
C SER A 57 -30.88 -34.42 10.44
N GLY A 58 -30.49 -33.24 9.93
CA GLY A 58 -30.23 -33.07 8.49
C GLY A 58 -29.27 -34.14 7.97
N PRO A 59 -29.24 -34.40 6.64
CA PRO A 59 -28.40 -35.45 6.07
C PRO A 59 -26.95 -35.23 6.52
N THR A 60 -26.38 -36.23 7.20
CA THR A 60 -25.00 -36.19 7.66
C THR A 60 -24.10 -36.37 6.44
N ASN A 61 -23.82 -35.27 5.74
CA ASN A 61 -22.84 -35.23 4.66
C ASN A 61 -21.42 -35.27 5.25
N SER A 62 -21.14 -36.27 6.08
CA SER A 62 -19.80 -36.51 6.65
C SER A 62 -19.05 -37.47 5.74
N THR A 63 -17.89 -37.03 5.28
CA THR A 63 -16.94 -37.91 4.59
C THR A 63 -16.30 -38.84 5.62
N THR A 64 -15.94 -40.06 5.21
CA THR A 64 -15.18 -41.03 6.03
C THR A 64 -13.96 -40.41 6.73
N THR A 65 -13.27 -39.46 6.09
CA THR A 65 -12.15 -38.71 6.68
C THR A 65 -12.56 -37.87 7.90
N LYS A 66 -13.69 -37.16 7.83
CA LYS A 66 -14.18 -36.31 8.93
C LYS A 66 -14.65 -37.13 10.13
N ASP A 67 -15.20 -38.32 9.88
CA ASP A 67 -15.62 -39.22 10.96
C ASP A 67 -14.43 -39.93 11.62
N THR A 68 -13.39 -40.24 10.84
CA THR A 68 -12.19 -40.94 11.35
C THR A 68 -11.24 -40.00 12.09
N TYR A 69 -11.02 -38.79 11.56
CA TYR A 69 -10.05 -37.83 12.12
C TYR A 69 -10.76 -36.72 12.89
N ARG A 70 -11.40 -37.08 14.00
CA ARG A 70 -11.99 -36.08 14.91
C ARG A 70 -10.89 -35.38 15.72
N PRO A 71 -11.01 -34.06 15.98
CA PRO A 71 -10.10 -33.36 16.86
C PRO A 71 -10.00 -34.07 18.22
N PRO A 72 -8.81 -34.19 18.81
CA PRO A 72 -8.65 -34.84 20.09
C PRO A 72 -9.49 -34.12 21.14
N HIS A 73 -10.41 -34.86 21.76
CA HIS A 73 -11.22 -34.32 22.84
C HIS A 73 -10.30 -33.99 24.01
N ARG A 74 -10.25 -32.73 24.42
CA ARG A 74 -9.49 -32.32 25.61
C ARG A 74 -10.23 -32.85 26.85
N VAL A 75 -9.96 -34.09 27.21
CA VAL A 75 -10.25 -34.59 28.54
C VAL A 75 -9.34 -33.80 29.46
N LEU A 76 -9.87 -32.72 30.05
CA LEU A 76 -9.18 -32.02 31.12
C LEU A 76 -9.04 -33.05 32.23
N LEU A 77 -7.83 -33.58 32.43
CA LEU A 77 -7.52 -34.36 33.61
C LEU A 77 -7.88 -33.47 34.81
N LEU A 78 -9.01 -33.76 35.45
CA LEU A 78 -9.37 -33.25 36.77
C LEU A 78 -8.49 -33.95 37.82
N GLY A 79 -7.17 -33.85 37.64
CA GLY A 79 -6.18 -34.47 38.52
C GLY A 79 -5.82 -33.58 39.71
N ARG A 80 -6.41 -32.38 39.81
CA ARG A 80 -5.99 -31.36 40.78
C ARG A 80 -7.18 -30.76 41.51
N GLY A 81 -7.11 -30.77 42.84
CA GLY A 81 -8.15 -30.14 43.67
C GLY A 81 -8.09 -28.62 43.60
N GLN A 82 -9.23 -27.93 43.78
CA GLN A 82 -9.31 -26.47 43.73
C GLN A 82 -8.34 -25.79 44.72
N ARG A 83 -8.22 -26.36 45.93
CA ARG A 83 -7.28 -25.88 46.96
C ARG A 83 -5.83 -25.97 46.49
N GLU A 84 -5.46 -27.06 45.84
CA GLU A 84 -4.10 -27.29 45.36
C GLU A 84 -3.74 -26.37 44.19
N ALA A 85 -4.70 -26.14 43.27
CA ALA A 85 -4.60 -25.16 42.19
C ALA A 85 -4.35 -23.75 42.71
N MET A 86 -5.11 -23.34 43.73
CA MET A 86 -4.95 -22.04 44.38
C MET A 86 -3.60 -21.90 45.08
N LEU A 87 -3.15 -22.94 45.80
CA LEU A 87 -1.86 -22.92 46.48
C LEU A 87 -0.68 -22.84 45.50
N GLU A 88 -0.72 -23.59 44.39
CA GLU A 88 0.32 -23.51 43.35
C GLU A 88 0.40 -22.13 42.72
N SER A 89 -0.75 -21.54 42.36
CA SER A 89 -0.80 -20.19 41.79
C SER A 89 -0.21 -19.16 42.75
N MET A 90 -0.57 -19.25 44.04
CA MET A 90 -0.01 -18.37 45.08
C MET A 90 1.51 -18.55 45.23
N LEU A 91 2.00 -19.80 45.26
CA LEU A 91 3.43 -20.10 45.37
C LEU A 91 4.19 -19.57 44.15
N TYR A 92 3.66 -19.78 42.95
CA TYR A 92 4.23 -19.27 41.71
C TYR A 92 4.33 -17.74 41.72
N GLN A 93 3.25 -17.06 42.14
CA GLN A 93 3.24 -15.60 42.22
C GLN A 93 4.25 -15.06 43.25
N LYS A 94 4.34 -15.69 44.43
CA LYS A 94 5.33 -15.35 45.46
C LYS A 94 6.76 -15.51 44.94
N TYR A 95 7.05 -16.64 44.30
CA TYR A 95 8.38 -16.91 43.74
C TYR A 95 8.72 -15.92 42.62
N ARG A 96 7.77 -15.65 41.71
CA ARG A 96 7.94 -14.67 40.64
C ARG A 96 8.27 -13.28 41.22
N GLN A 97 7.55 -12.83 42.23
CA GLN A 97 7.81 -11.53 42.87
C GLN A 97 9.20 -11.50 43.53
N ALA A 98 9.53 -12.52 44.32
CA ALA A 98 10.84 -12.63 44.97
C ALA A 98 11.99 -12.63 43.94
N CYS A 99 11.88 -13.44 42.87
CA CYS A 99 12.89 -13.51 41.84
C CYS A 99 13.03 -12.22 41.01
N MET A 100 11.93 -11.54 40.72
CA MET A 100 11.97 -10.23 40.04
C MET A 100 12.68 -9.17 40.88
N LEU A 101 12.51 -9.22 42.20
CA LEU A 101 13.13 -8.27 43.13
C LEU A 101 14.61 -8.56 43.38
N GLU A 102 14.98 -9.85 43.49
CA GLU A 102 16.29 -10.26 43.99
C GLU A 102 17.28 -10.69 42.89
N LYS A 103 16.81 -11.34 41.81
CA LYS A 103 17.68 -12.17 40.95
C LYS A 103 17.63 -11.83 39.46
N ILE A 104 16.49 -11.40 38.93
CA ILE A 104 16.25 -11.37 37.48
C ILE A 104 16.53 -9.99 36.86
N CYS A 105 16.47 -8.92 37.65
CA CYS A 105 16.77 -7.58 37.16
C CYS A 105 17.90 -6.99 38.00
N PRO A 106 19.17 -7.06 37.55
CA PRO A 106 20.15 -6.10 38.06
C PRO A 106 19.55 -4.69 37.93
N PRO A 107 19.78 -3.78 38.89
CA PRO A 107 19.29 -2.41 38.78
C PRO A 107 19.68 -1.90 37.39
N ARG A 108 18.67 -1.54 36.59
CA ARG A 108 18.88 -1.13 35.20
C ARG A 108 19.83 0.06 35.25
N LYS A 109 21.09 -0.15 34.87
CA LYS A 109 22.03 0.96 34.71
C LYS A 109 21.39 1.89 33.68
N PRO A 110 21.27 3.20 33.96
CA PRO A 110 20.84 4.15 32.96
C PRO A 110 21.65 3.93 31.69
N MET A 111 20.96 3.73 30.57
CA MET A 111 21.63 3.59 29.29
C MET A 111 22.35 4.90 28.99
N GLU A 112 23.62 4.82 28.59
CA GLU A 112 24.34 6.00 28.15
C GLU A 112 23.69 6.48 26.85
N SER A 113 23.04 7.65 26.89
CA SER A 113 22.34 8.24 25.75
C SER A 113 23.24 9.08 24.85
N VAL A 114 24.48 9.32 25.28
CA VAL A 114 25.43 10.21 24.63
C VAL A 114 26.77 9.50 24.47
N SER A 115 27.38 9.67 23.29
CA SER A 115 28.72 9.18 23.05
C SER A 115 29.74 9.95 23.91
N THR A 116 30.86 9.30 24.19
CA THR A 116 32.01 9.92 24.89
C THR A 116 32.41 11.24 24.21
N THR A 117 32.47 11.24 22.87
CA THR A 117 32.76 12.44 22.09
C THR A 117 31.75 13.56 22.33
N HIS A 118 30.45 13.26 22.37
CA HIS A 118 29.44 14.29 22.62
C HIS A 118 29.54 14.85 24.05
N ARG A 119 29.87 14.03 25.06
CA ARG A 119 30.11 14.55 26.42
C ARG A 119 31.33 15.47 26.47
N ASP A 120 32.43 15.04 25.86
CA ASP A 120 33.73 15.67 26.07
C ASP A 120 33.98 16.88 25.16
N TYR A 121 33.37 16.89 23.96
CA TYR A 121 33.57 17.93 22.94
C TYR A 121 32.38 18.88 22.77
N CYS A 122 31.33 18.78 23.60
CA CYS A 122 30.31 19.81 23.65
C CYS A 122 30.89 21.09 24.28
N SER A 123 31.42 21.98 23.43
CA SER A 123 31.84 23.32 23.82
C SER A 123 30.61 24.17 24.16
N GLY A 124 30.16 24.12 25.41
CA GLY A 124 29.22 25.12 25.93
C GLY A 124 29.91 26.47 25.98
N GLY A 125 29.42 27.46 25.24
CA GLY A 125 29.90 28.83 25.37
C GLY A 125 30.16 29.59 24.07
N CYS A 126 29.97 28.99 22.89
CA CYS A 126 30.03 29.76 21.66
C CYS A 126 28.72 30.53 21.45
N GLN A 127 28.59 31.66 22.15
CA GLN A 127 27.62 32.68 21.79
C GLN A 127 28.21 33.48 20.63
N PHE A 128 27.84 33.11 19.40
CA PHE A 128 28.06 33.97 18.25
C PHE A 128 27.16 35.19 18.42
N MET A 129 27.66 36.25 19.07
CA MET A 129 27.09 37.58 18.89
C MET A 129 27.51 38.04 17.49
N PRO A 130 26.58 38.20 16.53
CA PRO A 130 26.93 38.84 15.27
C PRO A 130 27.39 40.25 15.62
N LEU A 131 28.62 40.59 15.24
CA LEU A 131 29.05 41.98 15.32
C LEU A 131 28.07 42.80 14.48
N PRO A 132 27.55 43.94 14.97
CA PRO A 132 26.66 44.78 14.19
C PRO A 132 27.33 45.11 12.85
N THR A 133 26.67 44.73 11.76
CA THR A 133 27.16 44.95 10.40
C THR A 133 27.32 46.46 10.20
N THR A 134 28.53 46.91 9.86
CA THR A 134 28.82 48.35 9.72
C THR A 134 28.07 48.99 8.55
N GLN A 135 27.60 48.19 7.59
CA GLN A 135 26.79 48.63 6.47
C GLN A 135 25.69 47.60 6.16
N PRO A 136 24.46 48.05 5.82
CA PRO A 136 23.38 47.18 5.40
C PRO A 136 23.62 46.72 3.96
N HIS A 137 24.28 45.57 3.80
CA HIS A 137 24.50 44.96 2.49
C HIS A 137 23.41 43.93 2.18
N ASN A 138 22.77 44.04 1.02
CA ASN A 138 21.81 43.06 0.54
C ASN A 138 22.38 42.24 -0.62
N TYR A 139 22.73 40.98 -0.33
CA TYR A 139 23.31 40.04 -1.29
C TYR A 139 22.40 39.73 -2.49
N CYS A 140 21.09 39.95 -2.38
CA CYS A 140 20.15 39.71 -3.48
C CYS A 140 20.13 40.86 -4.50
N THR A 141 20.53 42.06 -4.10
CA THR A 141 20.38 43.28 -4.91
C THR A 141 21.70 43.93 -5.28
N GLU A 142 22.74 43.75 -4.47
CA GLU A 142 24.04 44.37 -4.69
C GLU A 142 24.93 43.49 -5.60
N GLN A 143 25.66 44.15 -6.50
CA GLN A 143 26.74 43.50 -7.24
C GLN A 143 27.86 43.11 -6.26
N PRO A 144 28.43 41.90 -6.38
CA PRO A 144 29.48 41.45 -5.48
C PRO A 144 30.74 42.31 -5.67
N CYS A 145 31.24 42.94 -4.61
CA CYS A 145 32.52 43.65 -4.68
C CYS A 145 33.66 42.66 -4.92
N SER A 146 34.32 42.77 -6.06
CA SER A 146 35.49 41.97 -6.41
C SER A 146 36.64 42.86 -6.86
N PHE A 147 37.88 42.37 -6.72
CA PHE A 147 39.09 43.05 -7.19
C PHE A 147 38.96 43.54 -8.65
N TRP A 148 38.34 42.73 -9.51
CA TRP A 148 38.15 43.05 -10.93
C TRP A 148 37.22 44.24 -11.14
N LEU A 149 36.11 44.33 -10.38
CA LEU A 149 35.17 45.44 -10.49
C LEU A 149 35.80 46.75 -10.00
N GLU A 150 36.61 46.71 -8.95
CA GLU A 150 37.33 47.88 -8.44
C GLU A 150 38.35 48.43 -9.45
N GLN A 151 39.02 47.54 -10.19
CA GLN A 151 40.03 47.90 -11.18
C GLN A 151 39.49 48.03 -12.61
N ALA A 152 38.18 47.86 -12.84
CA ALA A 152 37.61 47.73 -14.19
C ALA A 152 37.97 48.89 -15.14
N HIS A 153 38.05 50.12 -14.63
CA HIS A 153 38.43 51.31 -15.42
C HIS A 153 39.93 51.49 -15.65
N ARG A 154 40.78 50.69 -14.98
CA ARG A 154 42.24 50.79 -15.02
C ARG A 154 42.91 49.63 -15.76
N LEU A 155 42.15 48.61 -16.15
CA LEU A 155 42.67 47.42 -16.83
C LEU A 155 42.87 47.68 -18.34
N PRO A 156 44.10 47.59 -18.86
CA PRO A 156 44.34 47.64 -20.30
C PRO A 156 43.90 46.33 -20.98
N GLY A 157 43.51 46.40 -22.26
CA GLY A 157 43.21 45.22 -23.09
C GLY A 157 41.81 44.62 -22.92
N VAL A 158 40.90 45.30 -22.22
CA VAL A 158 39.49 44.92 -22.10
C VAL A 158 38.63 45.77 -23.04
N THR A 159 37.51 45.23 -23.52
CA THR A 159 36.54 45.98 -24.32
C THR A 159 35.99 47.17 -23.53
N SER A 160 35.76 48.31 -24.19
CA SER A 160 35.30 49.53 -23.54
C SER A 160 33.99 49.32 -22.77
N ILE A 161 34.00 49.68 -21.50
CA ILE A 161 32.83 49.62 -20.62
C ILE A 161 31.87 50.75 -21.02
N CYS A 162 30.81 50.41 -21.76
CA CYS A 162 29.77 51.39 -22.12
C CYS A 162 28.68 51.54 -21.04
N SER A 163 28.56 50.58 -20.12
CA SER A 163 27.50 50.52 -19.11
C SER A 163 28.09 50.30 -17.72
N GLY A 164 27.76 51.18 -16.77
CA GLY A 164 28.27 51.10 -15.38
C GLY A 164 27.86 49.82 -14.66
N ASP A 165 26.73 49.23 -15.02
CA ASP A 165 26.14 48.09 -14.30
C ASP A 165 26.72 46.72 -14.70
N SER A 166 27.51 46.65 -15.78
CA SER A 166 28.12 45.40 -16.25
C SER A 166 29.43 45.64 -17.00
N PRO A 167 30.53 45.90 -16.26
CA PRO A 167 31.81 46.26 -16.87
C PRO A 167 32.48 45.12 -17.66
N PHE A 168 32.15 43.86 -17.38
CA PHE A 168 32.72 42.69 -18.07
C PHE A 168 31.78 42.09 -19.12
N ARG A 169 30.80 42.85 -19.60
CA ARG A 169 29.90 42.39 -20.67
C ARG A 169 30.71 42.19 -21.96
N ARG A 170 30.57 41.02 -22.59
CA ARG A 170 31.20 40.74 -23.89
C ARG A 170 30.74 41.75 -24.93
N ASN A 171 31.69 42.38 -25.60
CA ASN A 171 31.47 43.22 -26.77
C ASN A 171 32.21 42.59 -27.95
N ALA A 172 31.45 42.24 -28.99
CA ALA A 172 31.98 41.64 -30.21
C ALA A 172 31.85 42.56 -31.42
N ALA A 173 31.55 43.86 -31.24
CA ALA A 173 31.28 44.80 -32.33
C ALA A 173 32.41 44.90 -33.37
N PHE A 174 33.66 44.68 -32.96
CA PHE A 174 34.79 44.63 -33.88
C PHE A 174 34.84 43.34 -34.72
N SER A 175 34.43 42.20 -34.16
CA SER A 175 34.51 40.89 -34.80
C SER A 175 33.19 40.42 -35.43
N THR A 176 32.11 41.18 -35.26
CA THR A 176 30.84 40.92 -35.95
C THR A 176 31.00 41.18 -37.44
N PRO A 177 30.63 40.24 -38.32
CA PRO A 177 30.70 40.44 -39.76
C PRO A 177 29.77 41.58 -40.21
N ILE A 178 30.19 42.31 -41.25
CA ILE A 178 29.49 43.53 -41.75
C ILE A 178 28.03 43.25 -42.13
N THR A 179 27.72 42.02 -42.57
CA THR A 179 26.36 41.58 -42.89
C THR A 179 25.41 41.56 -41.70
N GLU A 180 25.95 41.53 -40.47
CA GLU A 180 25.19 41.40 -39.21
C GLU A 180 25.22 42.68 -38.35
N SER A 181 25.95 43.73 -38.77
CA SER A 181 26.01 44.99 -38.03
C SER A 181 24.70 45.78 -38.18
N LEU A 182 23.80 45.65 -37.22
CA LEU A 182 22.60 46.47 -37.07
C LEU A 182 23.01 47.81 -36.40
N GLU A 183 23.04 48.90 -37.18
CA GLU A 183 23.08 50.31 -36.70
C GLU A 183 24.39 50.91 -36.16
N GLN A 184 25.55 50.67 -36.78
CA GLN A 184 26.72 51.54 -36.57
C GLN A 184 27.18 52.20 -37.89
N PRO A 185 27.52 53.51 -37.90
CA PRO A 185 28.05 54.15 -39.09
C PRO A 185 29.35 53.43 -39.51
N LEU A 186 29.40 52.97 -40.75
CA LEU A 186 30.59 52.37 -41.35
C LEU A 186 31.77 53.34 -41.22
N PRO A 187 32.99 52.87 -40.92
CA PRO A 187 34.17 53.71 -40.65
C PRO A 187 34.65 54.57 -41.84
N TYR A 188 33.93 54.59 -42.96
CA TYR A 188 34.26 55.36 -44.16
C TYR A 188 33.22 56.43 -44.54
N THR A 189 32.19 56.69 -43.73
CA THR A 189 31.31 57.85 -43.99
C THR A 189 31.90 59.10 -43.34
N PRO A 190 32.34 60.12 -44.11
CA PRO A 190 32.81 61.37 -43.52
C PRO A 190 31.66 62.04 -42.75
N PRO A 191 31.95 62.75 -41.64
CA PRO A 191 30.91 63.42 -40.88
C PRO A 191 30.27 64.50 -41.75
N SER A 192 29.00 64.29 -42.11
CA SER A 192 28.16 65.32 -42.70
C SER A 192 28.17 66.53 -41.77
N SER A 193 28.76 67.62 -42.23
CA SER A 193 28.76 68.93 -41.58
C SER A 193 27.33 69.34 -41.20
N ARG A 194 27.03 69.32 -39.90
CA ARG A 194 25.81 69.94 -39.38
C ARG A 194 25.96 71.45 -39.54
N LEU A 195 25.24 72.02 -40.51
CA LEU A 195 24.95 73.44 -40.58
C LEU A 195 24.25 73.85 -39.27
N GLN A 196 24.88 74.75 -38.52
CA GLN A 196 24.27 75.46 -37.40
C GLN A 196 23.24 76.47 -37.96
N PRO A 197 21.99 76.52 -37.48
CA PRO A 197 21.15 77.68 -37.71
C PRO A 197 21.58 78.80 -36.76
N HIS A 198 21.86 79.95 -37.36
CA HIS A 198 22.21 81.21 -36.71
C HIS A 198 21.08 81.69 -35.77
N LYS A 199 21.48 82.30 -34.65
CA LYS A 199 20.60 83.06 -33.74
C LYS A 199 19.83 84.17 -34.47
N GLN A 200 18.56 84.35 -34.09
CA GLN A 200 17.96 85.64 -33.74
C GLN A 200 17.22 85.50 -32.42
#